data_AF-A0A6N8HE73-F1
#
_entry.id   AF-A0A6N8HE73-F1
#
_cell.length_a   1.000
_cell.length_b   1.000
_cell.length_c   1.000
_cell.angle_alpha   90.00
_cell.angle_beta   90.00
_cell.angle_gamma   90.00
#
_symmetry.space_group_name_H-M   'P 1'
#
loop_
_entity.id
_entity.type
_entity.pdbx_description
1 polymer ?
#
loop_
_entity_poly.entity_id
_entity_poly.type
_entity_poly.pdbx_seq_one_letter_code
_entity_poly.pdbx_strand_id
1 'polypeptide(L)'
;MKLILLIPTAVLMAISGYNLSLEFAKSGEPNYLIFKMLHLTVFLISLISAVAIIRSMFKIKYTETIKNENIEQHTYNTELKVIR
;
A
#
# COMPACT_ATOMS: atom_id res chain seq x y z
N MET A 1 2.65 -8.45 -1.76
CA MET A 1 3.94 -7.73 -1.66
C MET A 1 3.82 -6.20 -1.52
N LYS A 2 2.61 -5.59 -1.46
CA LYS A 2 2.47 -4.13 -1.31
C LYS A 2 2.91 -3.58 0.05
N LEU A 3 2.99 -4.45 1.06
CA LEU A 3 3.39 -4.12 2.43
C LEU A 3 4.83 -3.59 2.52
N ILE A 4 5.71 -4.03 1.62
CA ILE A 4 7.11 -3.60 1.58
C ILE A 4 7.25 -2.14 1.15
N LEU A 5 6.28 -1.62 0.37
CA LEU A 5 6.23 -0.21 -0.05
C LEU A 5 5.83 0.70 1.11
N LEU A 6 5.23 0.16 2.17
CA LEU A 6 4.85 0.94 3.35
C LEU A 6 6.06 1.37 4.18
N ILE A 7 7.13 0.56 4.18
CA ILE A 7 8.35 0.80 4.97
C ILE A 7 9.00 2.14 4.60
N PRO A 8 9.37 2.42 3.32
CA PRO A 8 9.99 3.70 2.97
C PRO A 8 9.05 4.89 3.22
N THR A 9 7.74 4.73 3.01
CA THR A 9 6.77 5.79 3.30
C THR A 9 6.65 6.08 4.80
N ALA A 10 6.70 5.04 5.65
CA ALA A 10 6.64 5.18 7.10
C ALA A 10 7.90 5.87 7.64
N VAL A 11 9.07 5.53 7.12
CA VAL A 11 10.34 6.18 7.48
C VAL A 11 10.33 7.66 7.10
N LEU A 12 9.91 7.99 5.87
CA LEU A 12 9.76 9.38 5.42
C LEU A 12 8.77 10.17 6.27
N MET A 13 7.64 9.56 6.63
CA MET A 13 6.63 10.17 7.49
C MET A 13 7.16 10.41 8.91
N ALA A 14 7.92 9.48 9.48
CA ALA A 14 8.53 9.63 10.80
C ALA A 14 9.58 10.74 10.84
N ILE A 15 10.49 10.78 9.86
CA ILE A 15 11.55 11.81 9.78
C ILE A 15 10.95 13.19 9.55
N SER A 16 10.03 13.32 8.58
CA SER A 16 9.37 14.61 8.31
C SER A 16 8.51 15.07 9.48
N GLY A 17 7.81 14.17 10.17
CA GLY A 17 7.05 14.47 11.38
C GLY A 17 7.93 14.92 12.54
N TYR A 18 9.07 14.27 12.77
CA TYR A 18 10.05 14.68 13.78
C TYR A 18 10.64 16.07 13.47
N ASN A 19 11.02 16.31 12.22
CA ASN A 19 11.52 17.63 11.82
C ASN A 19 10.44 18.70 11.98
N LEU A 20 9.20 18.40 11.60
CA LEU A 20 8.10 19.33 11.71
C LEU A 20 7.77 19.68 13.17
N SER A 21 7.80 18.71 14.08
CA SER A 21 7.58 18.97 15.52
C SER A 21 8.69 19.84 16.11
N LEU A 22 9.94 19.64 15.69
CA LEU A 22 11.07 20.47 16.09
C LEU A 22 10.96 21.91 15.54
N GLU A 23 10.54 22.06 14.28
CA GLU A 23 10.25 23.34 13.62
C GLU A 23 9.05 24.08 14.26
N PHE A 24 8.11 23.36 14.89
CA PHE A 24 7.05 23.98 15.68
C PHE A 24 7.55 24.53 17.02
N ALA A 25 8.56 23.90 17.62
CA ALA A 25 9.17 24.36 18.87
C ALA A 25 10.15 25.53 18.67
N LYS A 26 10.75 25.66 17.48
CA LYS A 26 11.70 26.73 17.14
C LYS A 26 10.99 27.91 16.46
N SER A 27 11.14 29.10 17.02
CA SER A 27 10.64 30.36 16.43
C SER A 27 11.77 31.38 16.44
N GLY A 28 12.16 31.92 15.28
CA GLY A 28 13.13 33.03 15.21
C GLY A 28 14.22 32.95 14.14
N GLU A 29 14.35 31.83 13.40
CA GLU A 29 15.33 31.76 12.31
C GLU A 29 14.81 32.39 11.02
N PRO A 30 15.64 33.14 10.27
CA PRO A 30 15.25 33.59 8.94
C PRO A 30 14.99 32.36 8.06
N ASN A 31 13.80 32.30 7.46
CA ASN A 31 13.25 31.18 6.67
C ASN A 31 12.50 30.06 7.43
N TYR A 32 12.25 30.20 8.74
CA TYR A 32 11.50 29.20 9.52
C TYR A 32 10.13 28.82 8.92
N LEU A 33 9.43 29.75 8.27
CA LEU A 33 8.16 29.46 7.60
C LEU A 33 8.34 28.54 6.38
N ILE A 34 9.41 28.72 5.61
CA ILE A 34 9.66 27.93 4.40
C ILE A 34 9.96 26.48 4.78
N PHE A 35 10.84 26.26 5.76
CA PHE A 35 11.18 24.93 6.23
C PHE A 35 9.99 24.22 6.87
N LYS A 36 9.20 24.93 7.68
CA LYS A 36 7.94 24.41 8.25
C LYS A 36 6.96 23.99 7.16
N MET A 37 6.76 24.80 6.11
CA MET A 37 5.87 24.45 4.99
C MET A 37 6.41 23.29 4.15
N LEU A 38 7.73 23.22 3.93
CA LEU A 38 8.36 22.11 3.23
C LEU A 38 8.17 20.79 3.99
N HIS A 39 8.47 20.77 5.29
CA HIS A 39 8.28 19.56 6.10
C HIS A 39 6.81 19.16 6.22
N LEU A 40 5.89 20.14 6.31
CA LEU A 40 4.45 19.90 6.30
C LEU A 40 3.96 19.26 4.99
N THR A 41 4.44 19.73 3.83
CA THR A 41 4.05 19.18 2.53
C THR A 41 4.58 17.76 2.32
N VAL A 42 5.84 17.50 2.68
CA VAL A 42 6.42 16.15 2.63
C VAL A 42 5.65 15.19 3.54
N PHE A 43 5.31 15.62 4.74
CA PHE A 43 4.49 14.84 5.68
C PHE A 43 3.12 14.52 5.08
N LEU A 44 2.40 15.51 4.54
CA LEU A 44 1.10 15.33 3.89
C LEU A 44 1.15 14.34 2.71
N ILE A 45 2.15 14.47 1.83
CA ILE A 45 2.32 13.57 0.68
C ILE A 45 2.58 12.13 1.15
N SER A 46 3.41 11.97 2.19
CA SER A 46 3.71 10.65 2.76
C SER A 46 2.46 10.02 3.41
N LEU A 47 1.63 10.82 4.09
CA LEU A 47 0.38 10.39 4.69
C LEU A 47 -0.64 9.94 3.63
N ILE A 48 -0.85 10.74 2.58
CA ILE A 48 -1.76 10.40 1.47
C ILE A 48 -1.31 9.10 0.80
N SER A 49 0.00 8.96 0.57
CA SER A 49 0.58 7.77 -0.03
C SER A 49 0.39 6.53 0.85
N ALA A 50 0.63 6.65 2.16
CA ALA A 50 0.39 5.56 3.11
C ALA A 50 -1.09 5.12 3.10
N VAL A 51 -2.02 6.07 3.14
CA VAL A 51 -3.48 5.79 3.06
C VAL A 51 -3.83 5.10 1.74
N ALA A 52 -3.26 5.54 0.61
CA ALA A 52 -3.50 4.91 -0.68
C ALA A 52 -2.95 3.48 -0.76
N ILE A 53 -1.77 3.23 -0.18
CA ILE A 53 -1.17 1.88 -0.10
C ILE A 53 -2.05 0.96 0.75
N ILE A 54 -2.46 1.43 1.93
CA ILE A 54 -3.34 0.69 2.84
C ILE A 54 -4.66 0.37 2.13
N ARG A 55 -5.32 1.35 1.53
CA ARG A 55 -6.55 1.15 0.75
C ARG A 55 -6.35 0.16 -0.40
N SER A 56 -5.20 0.20 -1.06
CA SER A 56 -4.82 -0.73 -2.13
C SER A 56 -4.57 -2.16 -1.64
N MET A 57 -4.19 -2.33 -0.37
CA MET A 57 -4.06 -3.65 0.26
C MET A 57 -5.41 -4.25 0.65
N PHE A 58 -6.33 -3.43 1.14
CA PHE A 58 -7.67 -3.86 1.54
C PHE A 58 -8.70 -3.91 0.40
N LYS A 59 -8.32 -3.49 -0.82
CA LYS A 59 -9.14 -3.74 -2.01
C LYS A 59 -9.08 -5.23 -2.33
N ILE A 60 -9.99 -6.00 -1.72
CA ILE A 60 -10.22 -7.41 -2.01
C ILE A 60 -10.49 -7.51 -3.51
N LYS A 61 -9.54 -8.08 -4.25
CA LYS A 61 -9.86 -8.63 -5.57
C LYS A 61 -10.74 -9.83 -5.26
N TYR A 62 -12.03 -9.75 -5.57
CA TYR A 62 -12.79 -10.94 -5.89
C TYR A 62 -12.07 -11.54 -7.10
N THR A 63 -11.09 -12.41 -6.84
CA THR A 63 -10.64 -13.32 -7.86
C THR A 63 -11.88 -14.15 -8.14
N GLU A 64 -12.50 -13.93 -9.29
CA GLU A 64 -13.48 -14.86 -9.83
C GLU A 64 -12.92 -16.25 -9.54
N THR A 65 -13.59 -16.98 -8.65
CA THR A 65 -13.26 -18.37 -8.37
C THR A 65 -13.19 -19.02 -9.74
N ILE A 66 -11.97 -19.36 -10.17
CA ILE A 66 -11.73 -20.08 -11.40
C ILE A 66 -12.70 -21.25 -11.34
N LYS A 67 -13.69 -21.23 -12.24
CA LYS A 67 -14.58 -22.36 -12.50
C LYS A 67 -13.70 -23.60 -12.57
N ASN A 68 -13.72 -24.41 -11.53
CA ASN A 68 -12.99 -25.67 -11.47
C ASN A 68 -13.76 -26.73 -12.27
N GLU A 69 -14.33 -26.36 -13.42
CA GLU A 69 -15.20 -27.22 -14.23
C GLU A 69 -14.42 -28.01 -15.29
N ASN A 70 -13.15 -27.68 -15.54
CA ASN A 70 -12.32 -28.36 -16.54
C ASN A 70 -11.55 -29.59 -16.00
N ILE A 71 -11.60 -29.85 -14.69
CA ILE A 71 -10.95 -31.05 -14.12
C ILE A 71 -11.91 -32.24 -14.09
N GLU A 72 -13.23 -32.01 -14.01
CA GLU A 72 -14.21 -33.10 -13.96
C GLU A 72 -14.48 -33.71 -15.35
N GLN A 73 -14.50 -32.92 -16.43
CA GLN A 73 -14.83 -33.44 -17.77
C GLN A 73 -13.78 -34.38 -18.37
N HIS A 74 -12.51 -34.31 -17.93
CA HIS A 74 -11.48 -35.23 -18.40
C HIS A 74 -11.52 -36.59 -17.70
N THR A 75 -12.07 -36.66 -16.48
CA THR A 75 -12.16 -37.91 -15.72
C THR A 75 -13.33 -38.77 -16.21
N TYR A 76 -14.50 -38.16 -16.50
CA TYR A 76 -15.66 -38.90 -17.03
C TYR A 76 -15.40 -39.56 -18.40
N ASN A 77 -14.71 -38.87 -19.30
CA ASN A 77 -14.40 -39.44 -20.63
C ASN A 77 -13.35 -40.56 -20.56
N THR A 78 -12.53 -40.59 -19.52
CA THR A 78 -11.51 -41.64 -19.35
C THR A 78 -12.14 -42.89 -18.74
N GLU A 79 -13.06 -42.74 -17.77
CA GLU A 79 -13.76 -43.89 -17.18
C GLU A 79 -14.74 -44.57 -18.16
N LEU A 80 -15.48 -43.81 -18.96
CA LEU A 80 -16.38 -44.38 -19.98
C LEU A 80 -15.64 -45.13 -21.10
N LYS A 81 -14.36 -44.84 -21.34
CA LYS A 81 -13.54 -45.55 -22.34
C LYS A 81 -12.95 -46.86 -21.82
N VAL A 82 -12.87 -47.04 -20.49
CA VAL A 82 -12.33 -48.26 -19.85
C VAL A 82 -13.43 -49.32 -19.64
N ILE A 83 -14.70 -48.92 -19.68
CA ILE A 83 -15.86 -49.81 -19.45
C ILE A 83 -16.42 -50.41 -20.77
N ARG A 84 -15.79 -50.16 -21.92
CA ARG A 84 -16.23 -50.70 -23.23
C ARG A 84 -15.43 -51.93 -23.67
#